data_AF-A0A1Z8TYN0-F1
#
_entry.id   AF-A0A1Z8TYN0-F1
#
_cell.length_a   1.000
_cell.length_b   1.000
_cell.length_c   1.000
_cell.angle_alpha   90.00
_cell.angle_beta   90.00
_cell.angle_gamma   90.00
#
_symmetry.space_group_name_H-M   'P 1'
#
loop_
_entity.id
_entity.type
_entity.pdbx_description
1 polymer ?
#
loop_
_entity_poly.entity_id
_entity_poly.type
_entity_poly.pdbx_seq_one_letter_code
_entity_poly.pdbx_strand_id
1 'polypeptide(L)' 'MLSIFKIPRDVISRGLKTAIVVGTILLLINQWHALFGSAEFRWRAAMLTYIVPFTVFIYSYISNLPSSSD' A
#
# COMPACT_ATOMS: atom_id res chain seq x y z
N MET A 1 -5.97 -23.96 -8.20
CA MET A 1 -4.58 -23.59 -7.86
C MET A 1 -4.40 -22.12 -8.23
N LEU A 2 -4.34 -21.22 -7.23
CA LEU A 2 -4.49 -19.76 -7.40
C LEU A 2 -3.46 -19.17 -8.37
N SER A 3 -3.94 -18.64 -9.50
CA SER A 3 -3.16 -17.94 -10.53
C SER A 3 -2.84 -16.49 -10.09
N ILE A 4 -2.21 -16.34 -8.91
CA ILE A 4 -1.77 -15.04 -8.36
C ILE A 4 -0.59 -14.45 -9.16
N PHE A 5 0.09 -15.26 -9.96
CA PHE A 5 1.33 -14.86 -10.63
C PHE A 5 1.18 -14.01 -11.90
N LYS A 6 -0.05 -13.67 -12.31
CA LYS A 6 -0.28 -12.91 -13.55
C LYS A 6 -0.75 -11.47 -13.31
N ILE A 7 -0.23 -10.79 -12.29
CA ILE A 7 -0.47 -9.35 -12.10
C ILE A 7 0.35 -8.58 -13.13
N PRO A 8 -0.27 -7.75 -13.97
CA PRO A 8 0.45 -7.02 -15.00
C PRO A 8 1.25 -5.84 -14.38
N ARG A 9 2.36 -5.46 -15.03
CA ARG A 9 3.31 -4.49 -14.46
C ARG A 9 2.73 -3.08 -14.28
N ASP A 10 1.72 -2.73 -15.06
CA ASP A 10 1.00 -1.46 -14.93
C ASP A 10 0.19 -1.41 -13.62
N VAL A 11 -0.44 -2.51 -13.22
CA VAL A 11 -1.17 -2.62 -11.95
C VAL A 11 -0.21 -2.50 -10.78
N ILE A 12 0.94 -3.15 -10.83
CA ILE A 12 2.00 -2.99 -9.81
C ILE A 12 2.45 -1.53 -9.73
N SER A 13 2.67 -0.88 -10.87
CA SER A 13 3.09 0.53 -10.92
C SER A 13 2.03 1.47 -10.35
N ARG A 14 0.75 1.21 -10.62
CA ARG A 14 -0.38 1.96 -10.04
C ARG A 14 -0.46 1.75 -8.53
N GLY A 15 -0.38 0.50 -8.07
CA GLY A 15 -0.36 0.18 -6.64
C GLY A 15 0.79 0.84 -5.90
N LEU A 16 1.98 0.89 -6.50
CA LEU A 16 3.14 1.58 -5.92
C LEU A 16 2.91 3.10 -5.84
N LYS A 17 2.35 3.72 -6.88
CA LYS A 17 1.96 5.15 -6.84
C LYS A 17 0.95 5.42 -5.73
N THR A 18 -0.08 4.59 -5.61
CA THR A 18 -1.08 4.68 -4.54
C THR A 18 -0.41 4.57 -3.17
N ALA A 19 0.49 3.61 -2.99
CA ALA A 19 1.22 3.41 -1.75
C ALA A 19 2.10 4.60 -1.36
N ILE A 20 2.78 5.21 -2.32
CA ILE A 20 3.60 6.40 -2.08
C ILE A 20 2.73 7.60 -1.69
N VAL A 21 1.66 7.87 -2.43
CA VAL A 21 0.79 9.04 -2.18
C VAL A 21 0.06 8.89 -0.85
N VAL A 22 -0.68 7.81 -0.68
CA VAL A 22 -1.48 7.56 0.54
C VAL A 22 -0.55 7.37 1.73
N GLY A 23 0.54 6.60 1.57
CA GLY A 23 1.50 6.37 2.64
C GLY A 23 2.19 7.65 3.09
N THR A 24 2.52 8.58 2.19
CA THR A 24 3.12 9.87 2.58
C THR A 24 2.12 10.73 3.34
N ILE A 25 0.87 10.82 2.90
CA ILE A 25 -0.18 11.53 3.62
C ILE A 25 -0.35 10.94 5.03
N LEU A 26 -0.46 9.62 5.12
CA LEU A 26 -0.62 8.91 6.39
C LEU A 26 0.59 9.05 7.29
N LEU A 27 1.81 9.06 6.75
CA LEU A 27 3.04 9.25 7.53
C LEU A 27 3.07 10.66 8.15
N LEU A 28 2.74 11.67 7.35
CA LEU A 28 2.68 13.07 7.79
C LEU A 28 1.66 13.23 8.93
N ILE A 29 0.44 12.69 8.81
CA ILE A 29 -0.56 12.85 9.87
C ILE A 29 -0.29 11.98 11.11
N ASN A 30 0.27 10.77 10.93
CA ASN A 30 0.43 9.79 12.02
C ASN A 30 1.69 10.05 12.85
N GLN A 31 2.72 10.64 12.25
CA GLN A 31 4.01 10.86 12.89
C GLN A 31 4.57 12.26 12.64
N TRP A 32 3.70 13.26 12.41
CA TRP A 32 4.09 14.67 12.25
C TRP A 32 5.14 15.09 13.29
N HIS A 33 4.81 14.94 14.57
CA HIS A 33 5.68 15.33 15.67
C HIS A 33 7.05 14.61 15.64
N ALA A 34 7.07 13.33 15.27
CA ALA A 34 8.33 12.59 15.18
C ALA A 34 9.18 13.02 13.98
N LEU A 35 8.57 13.47 12.87
CA LEU A 35 9.28 14.02 11.72
C LEU A 35 9.94 15.37 12.03
N PHE A 36 9.29 16.19 12.88
CA PHE A 36 9.81 17.49 13.33
C PHE A 36 10.59 17.42 14.65
N GLY A 37 10.98 16.22 15.10
CA GLY A 37 11.86 16.02 16.26
C GLY A 37 11.22 16.28 17.64
N SER A 38 9.90 16.37 17.70
CA SER A 38 9.15 16.55 18.95
C SER A 38 8.69 15.22 19.59
N ALA A 39 9.00 14.09 18.96
CA ALA A 39 8.73 12.74 19.48
C ALA A 39 9.67 11.68 18.87
N GLU A 40 9.70 10.47 19.43
CA GLU A 40 10.42 9.34 18.86
C GLU A 40 9.77 8.83 17.56
N PHE A 41 10.59 8.55 16.55
CA PHE A 41 10.10 8.03 15.27
C PHE A 41 9.84 6.53 15.31
N ARG A 42 8.60 6.15 14.97
CA ARG A 42 8.13 4.76 15.05
C ARG A 42 8.31 4.07 13.69
N TRP A 43 9.52 3.58 13.43
CA TRP A 43 9.91 2.95 12.16
C TRP A 43 8.95 1.84 11.67
N ARG A 44 8.48 0.99 12.58
CA ARG A 44 7.55 -0.10 12.24
C ARG A 44 6.23 0.43 11.68
N ALA A 45 5.67 1.44 12.34
CA ALA A 45 4.44 2.07 11.89
C ALA A 45 4.67 2.80 10.56
N ALA A 46 5.78 3.53 10.41
CA ALA A 46 6.13 4.21 9.16
C ALA A 46 6.26 3.25 7.97
N MET A 47 6.89 2.07 8.15
CA MET A 47 6.97 1.03 7.12
C MET A 47 5.59 0.50 6.73
N LEU A 48 4.76 0.15 7.72
CA LEU A 48 3.41 -0.36 7.48
C LEU A 48 2.52 0.66 6.76
N THR A 49 2.73 1.95 7.02
CA THR A 49 2.02 3.03 6.35
C THR A 49 2.16 3.00 4.82
N TYR A 50 3.26 2.47 4.28
CA TYR A 50 3.44 2.27 2.83
C TYR A 50 3.09 0.85 2.37
N ILE A 51 3.38 -0.17 3.18
CA ILE A 51 3.11 -1.57 2.81
C ILE A 51 1.61 -1.85 2.74
N VAL A 52 0.83 -1.34 3.70
CA VAL A 52 -0.61 -1.63 3.80
C VAL A 52 -1.38 -1.11 2.58
N PRO A 53 -1.24 0.16 2.13
CA PRO A 53 -1.95 0.64 0.95
C PRO A 53 -1.58 -0.11 -0.33
N PHE A 54 -0.31 -0.53 -0.49
CA PHE A 54 0.10 -1.37 -1.63
C PHE A 54 -0.61 -2.72 -1.61
N THR A 55 -0.57 -3.42 -0.47
CA THR A 55 -1.18 -4.74 -0.32
C THR A 55 -2.70 -4.68 -0.50
N VAL A 56 -3.35 -3.66 0.06
CA VAL A 56 -4.80 -3.46 -0.09
C VAL A 56 -5.16 -3.16 -1.55
N PHE A 57 -4.36 -2.38 -2.28
CA PHE A 57 -4.56 -2.15 -3.70
C PHE A 57 -4.48 -3.46 -4.51
N ILE A 58 -3.45 -4.27 -4.26
CA ILE A 58 -3.28 -5.55 -4.95
C ILE A 58 -4.39 -6.54 -4.59
N TYR A 59 -4.76 -6.62 -3.31
CA TYR A 59 -5.88 -7.44 -2.85
C TYR A 59 -7.18 -7.03 -3.55
N SER A 60 -7.48 -5.72 -3.57
CA SER A 60 -8.65 -5.18 -4.27
C SER A 60 -8.64 -5.51 -5.76
N TYR A 61 -7.50 -5.38 -6.44
CA TYR A 61 -7.36 -5.78 -7.83
C TYR A 61 -7.70 -7.26 -8.05
N ILE A 62 -7.14 -8.16 -7.23
CA ILE A 62 -7.40 -9.60 -7.34
C ILE A 62 -8.86 -9.93 -7.05
N SER A 63 -9.47 -9.32 -6.04
CA SER A 63 -10.86 -9.55 -5.67
C SER A 63 -11.87 -9.05 -6.70
N ASN A 64 -11.48 -8.07 -7.53
CA ASN A 64 -12.32 -7.53 -8.61
C ASN A 64 -11.97 -8.12 -9.98
N LEU A 65 -11.06 -9.09 -10.06
CA LEU A 65 -10.91 -9.88 -11.28
C LEU A 65 -12.24 -10.62 -11.50
N PRO A 66 -12.81 -10.56 -12.72
CA PRO A 66 -14.00 -11.34 -13.03
C PRO A 66 -13.68 -12.81 -12.76
N SER A 67 -14.40 -13.42 -11.82
CA SER A 67 -14.31 -14.84 -11.54
C SER A 67 -14.71 -15.57 -12.81
N SER A 68 -13.76 -16.26 -13.44
CA SER A 68 -14.02 -17.17 -14.55
C SER A 68 -14.77 -18.39 -14.02
N SER A 69 -16.06 -18.20 -13.78
CA SER A 69 -17.04 -19.24 -13.54
C SER A 69 -18.26 -18.86 -14.36
N ASP A 70 -18.38 -19.56 -15.50
CA ASP A 70 -19.60 -20.19 -16.01
C ASP A 70 -20.90 -19.38 -16.05
#